data_AF-A0A416XN41-F1
#
_entry.id   AF-A0A416XN41-F1
#
_cell.length_a   1.000
_cell.length_b   1.000
_cell.length_c   1.000
_cell.angle_alpha   90.00
_cell.angle_beta   90.00
_cell.angle_gamma   90.00
#
_symmetry.space_group_name_H-M   'P 1'
#
loop_
_entity.id
_entity.type
_entity.pdbx_description
1 polymer ?
#
loop_
_entity_poly.entity_id
_entity_poly.type
_entity_poly.pdbx_seq_one_letter_code
_entity_poly.pdbx_strand_id
1 'polypeptide(L)'
;MRLVKPKKALGQHFLKDLQIAQRIADTLSDYKDLPVLEIGPGMGVLTQYLLEAGHDLTVVELDMESVDYLEQNFPALEGRILAEDFLRLDLSKLFPGQFCVIGNYPYNISSQIFFKVLDYKDHVPCCSGMIQKEVAERLAAGPGSKTYGILSVLLQAWYTVEYLFTVSEFVFDPPPKVKSAVIRMVRNDRKEMGCDEKLFKTVVKTSFNQRRKTLRNSMKPLLGKDCPDYALPIFDKRPEQLSVEQFVELTLIADRHLKNI
;
A
#
# COMPACT_ATOMS: atom_id res chain seq x y z
N MET A 1 3.08 -9.87 -33.44
CA MET A 1 2.54 -9.69 -32.09
C MET A 1 1.88 -8.32 -32.01
N ARG A 2 0.64 -8.25 -31.50
CA ARG A 2 -0.05 -6.97 -31.32
C ARG A 2 0.48 -6.34 -30.04
N LEU A 3 1.12 -5.18 -30.15
CA LEU A 3 1.53 -4.38 -28.99
C LEU A 3 0.28 -4.00 -28.20
N VAL A 4 0.25 -4.32 -26.90
CA VAL A 4 -0.80 -3.89 -25.97
C VAL A 4 -0.83 -2.37 -25.95
N LYS A 5 -1.99 -1.77 -26.15
CA LYS A 5 -2.12 -0.31 -26.16
C LYS A 5 -2.44 0.19 -24.75
N PRO A 6 -1.74 1.22 -24.25
CA PRO A 6 -1.99 1.75 -22.92
C PRO A 6 -3.38 2.39 -22.81
N LYS A 7 -4.14 1.96 -21.80
CA LYS A 7 -5.50 2.43 -21.52
C LYS A 7 -5.49 3.46 -20.40
N LYS A 8 -5.78 4.72 -20.75
CA LYS A 8 -5.84 5.84 -19.79
C LYS A 8 -6.83 5.60 -18.64
N ALA A 9 -7.96 4.93 -18.90
CA ALA A 9 -8.95 4.59 -17.88
C ALA A 9 -8.41 3.66 -16.78
N LEU A 10 -7.43 2.82 -17.13
CA LEU A 10 -6.76 1.90 -16.20
C LEU A 10 -5.49 2.52 -15.58
N GLY A 11 -5.13 3.75 -15.95
CA GLY A 11 -3.91 4.41 -15.49
C GLY A 11 -2.62 3.73 -15.96
N GLN A 12 -2.67 3.00 -17.08
CA GLN A 12 -1.53 2.25 -17.60
C GLN A 12 -0.42 3.17 -18.13
N HIS A 13 0.77 2.99 -17.57
CA HIS A 13 2.03 3.56 -18.02
C HIS A 13 3.06 2.43 -18.05
N PHE A 14 3.45 1.98 -19.24
CA PHE A 14 4.36 0.83 -19.35
C PHE A 14 5.79 1.26 -19.09
N LEU A 15 6.43 0.64 -18.10
CA LEU A 15 7.85 0.85 -17.81
C LEU A 15 8.69 0.28 -18.96
N LYS A 16 9.61 1.06 -19.52
CA LYS A 16 10.52 0.64 -20.59
C LYS A 16 11.95 0.40 -20.10
N ASP A 17 12.31 0.96 -18.95
CA ASP A 17 13.65 0.83 -18.39
C ASP A 17 13.79 -0.50 -17.63
N LEU A 18 14.51 -1.41 -18.26
CA LEU A 18 14.78 -2.76 -17.79
C LEU A 18 15.65 -2.79 -16.52
N GLN A 19 16.57 -1.84 -16.35
CA GLN A 19 17.39 -1.77 -15.14
C GLN A 19 16.55 -1.35 -13.93
N ILE A 20 15.62 -0.41 -14.12
CA ILE A 20 14.66 -0.04 -13.07
C ILE A 20 13.74 -1.23 -12.76
N ALA A 21 13.26 -1.95 -13.77
CA ALA A 21 12.40 -3.11 -13.58
C ALA A 21 13.10 -4.21 -12.76
N GLN A 22 14.35 -4.53 -13.10
CA GLN A 22 15.17 -5.48 -12.35
C GLN A 22 15.37 -5.01 -10.90
N ARG A 23 15.76 -3.75 -10.69
CA ARG A 23 15.92 -3.18 -9.34
C ARG A 23 14.66 -3.23 -8.49
N ILE A 24 13.47 -3.15 -9.10
CA ILE A 24 12.19 -3.33 -8.39
C ILE A 24 12.01 -4.81 -8.04
N ALA A 25 12.22 -5.74 -8.97
CA ALA A 25 12.11 -7.17 -8.71
C ALA A 25 13.09 -7.63 -7.60
N ASP A 26 14.33 -7.12 -7.61
CA ASP A 26 15.38 -7.43 -6.62
C ASP A 26 15.02 -7.04 -5.19
N THR A 27 14.01 -6.18 -4.99
CA THR A 27 13.53 -5.84 -3.63
C THR A 27 12.92 -7.03 -2.88
N LEU A 28 12.58 -8.11 -3.59
CA LEU A 28 12.10 -9.37 -3.02
C LEU A 28 13.17 -10.47 -2.99
N SER A 29 14.44 -10.16 -3.25
CA SER A 29 15.53 -11.15 -3.29
C SER A 29 15.65 -12.00 -2.02
N ASP A 30 15.34 -11.43 -0.84
CA ASP A 30 15.35 -12.13 0.45
C ASP A 30 14.10 -13.01 0.72
N TYR A 31 13.14 -13.07 -0.21
CA TYR A 31 11.84 -13.73 -0.05
C TYR A 31 11.62 -14.86 -1.07
N LYS A 32 12.67 -15.63 -1.39
CA LYS A 32 12.60 -16.73 -2.37
C LYS A 32 11.70 -17.90 -1.95
N ASP A 33 11.58 -18.13 -0.64
CA ASP A 33 10.80 -19.24 -0.09
C ASP A 33 9.29 -18.94 -0.01
N LEU A 34 8.87 -17.73 -0.39
CA LEU A 34 7.48 -17.31 -0.34
C LEU A 34 6.91 -17.12 -1.76
N PRO A 35 5.64 -17.53 -1.99
CA PRO A 35 4.91 -17.15 -3.19
C PRO A 35 4.86 -15.63 -3.37
N VAL A 36 4.84 -15.18 -4.61
CA VAL A 36 4.78 -13.77 -4.98
C VAL A 36 3.52 -13.52 -5.80
N LEU A 37 2.76 -12.48 -5.42
CA LEU A 37 1.68 -11.91 -6.22
C LEU A 37 2.15 -10.62 -6.88
N GLU A 38 2.25 -10.60 -8.20
CA GLU A 38 2.46 -9.38 -8.97
C GLU A 38 1.12 -8.77 -9.39
N ILE A 39 0.90 -7.49 -9.05
CA ILE A 39 -0.30 -6.73 -9.40
C ILE A 39 -0.02 -5.84 -10.60
N GLY A 40 -0.81 -6.00 -11.65
CA GLY A 40 -0.71 -5.21 -12.88
C GLY A 40 0.61 -5.46 -13.63
N PRO A 41 0.92 -6.71 -13.99
CA PRO A 41 2.13 -7.06 -14.74
C PRO A 41 2.22 -6.35 -16.11
N GLY A 42 1.08 -5.96 -16.70
CA GLY A 42 1.04 -5.38 -18.04
C GLY A 42 1.71 -6.30 -19.06
N MET A 43 2.77 -5.81 -19.70
CA MET A 43 3.57 -6.60 -20.66
C MET A 43 4.67 -7.46 -19.99
N GLY A 44 4.64 -7.64 -18.68
CA GLY A 44 5.54 -8.56 -17.97
C GLY A 44 6.97 -8.04 -17.74
N VAL A 45 7.14 -6.72 -17.68
CA VAL A 45 8.46 -6.08 -17.57
C VAL A 45 9.15 -6.42 -16.23
N LEU A 46 8.38 -6.51 -15.14
CA LEU A 46 8.88 -6.99 -13.84
C LEU A 46 8.79 -8.53 -13.79
N THR A 47 7.70 -9.11 -14.31
CA THR A 47 7.46 -10.55 -14.40
C THR A 47 8.67 -11.34 -14.87
N GLN A 48 9.35 -10.91 -15.94
CA GLN A 48 10.52 -11.61 -16.48
C GLN A 48 11.65 -11.77 -15.44
N TYR A 49 11.92 -10.74 -14.65
CA TYR A 49 12.99 -10.74 -13.65
C TYR A 49 12.59 -11.55 -12.41
N LEU A 50 11.31 -11.51 -12.04
CA LEU A 50 10.79 -12.32 -10.94
C LEU A 50 10.90 -13.82 -11.27
N LEU A 51 10.55 -14.21 -12.50
CA LEU A 51 10.67 -15.59 -12.99
C LEU A 51 12.12 -16.03 -13.15
N GLU A 52 12.98 -15.19 -13.76
CA GLU A 52 14.41 -15.48 -13.91
C GLU A 52 15.09 -15.70 -12.56
N ALA A 53 14.70 -14.92 -11.56
CA ALA A 53 15.21 -15.05 -10.21
C ALA A 53 14.57 -16.21 -9.42
N GLY A 54 13.69 -17.01 -10.04
CA GLY A 54 13.14 -18.24 -9.47
C GLY A 54 12.00 -18.07 -8.47
N HIS A 55 11.27 -16.95 -8.48
CA HIS A 55 10.10 -16.79 -7.62
C HIS A 55 8.93 -17.68 -8.07
N ASP A 56 8.18 -18.24 -7.11
CA ASP A 56 6.85 -18.80 -7.37
C ASP A 56 5.85 -17.66 -7.57
N LEU A 57 5.69 -17.27 -8.83
CA LEU A 57 4.96 -16.07 -9.23
C LEU A 57 3.53 -16.37 -9.66
N THR A 58 2.56 -15.68 -9.08
CA THR A 58 1.20 -15.51 -9.60
C THR A 58 1.02 -14.05 -10.00
N VAL A 59 0.34 -13.79 -11.12
CA VAL A 59 0.08 -12.42 -11.58
C VAL A 59 -1.42 -12.14 -11.63
N VAL A 60 -1.83 -10.92 -11.32
CA VAL A 60 -3.22 -10.45 -11.48
C VAL A 60 -3.28 -9.25 -12.40
N GLU A 61 -4.09 -9.35 -13.45
CA GLU A 61 -4.26 -8.33 -14.47
C GLU A 61 -5.73 -8.17 -14.86
N LEU A 62 -6.19 -6.92 -14.92
CA LEU A 62 -7.57 -6.59 -15.29
C LEU A 62 -7.72 -6.40 -16.80
N ASP A 63 -6.64 -6.01 -17.47
CA ASP A 63 -6.64 -5.78 -18.91
C ASP A 63 -6.46 -7.08 -19.70
N MET A 64 -7.55 -7.55 -20.33
CA MET A 64 -7.53 -8.77 -21.16
C MET A 64 -6.50 -8.75 -22.29
N GLU A 65 -6.16 -7.57 -22.87
CA GLU A 65 -5.09 -7.51 -23.89
C GLU A 65 -3.71 -7.82 -23.28
N SER A 66 -3.48 -7.43 -22.02
CA SER A 66 -2.27 -7.75 -21.29
C SER A 66 -2.27 -9.22 -20.86
N VAL A 67 -3.43 -9.76 -20.45
CA VAL A 67 -3.59 -11.20 -20.16
C VAL A 67 -3.20 -12.06 -21.38
N ASP A 68 -3.81 -11.79 -22.54
CA ASP A 68 -3.50 -12.51 -23.78
C ASP A 68 -2.00 -12.42 -24.15
N TYR A 69 -1.39 -11.25 -23.89
CA TYR A 69 0.04 -11.05 -24.10
C TYR A 69 0.87 -11.91 -23.14
N LEU A 70 0.52 -11.95 -21.85
CA LEU A 70 1.24 -12.73 -20.85
C LEU A 70 1.16 -14.23 -21.13
N GLU A 71 -0.01 -14.74 -21.50
CA GLU A 71 -0.20 -16.15 -21.87
C GLU A 71 0.70 -16.57 -23.04
N GLN A 72 0.87 -15.69 -24.04
CA GLN A 72 1.69 -15.98 -25.22
C GLN A 72 3.20 -15.87 -24.95
N ASN A 73 3.63 -14.97 -24.07
CA ASN A 73 5.05 -14.64 -23.89
C ASN A 73 5.67 -15.25 -22.63
N PHE A 74 4.86 -15.65 -21.65
CA PHE A 74 5.31 -16.24 -20.39
C PHE A 74 4.65 -17.60 -20.13
N PRO A 75 4.99 -18.66 -20.91
CA PRO A 75 4.43 -20.01 -20.69
C PRO A 75 4.67 -20.54 -19.27
N ALA A 76 5.73 -20.09 -18.60
CA ALA A 76 5.98 -20.42 -17.19
C ALA A 76 4.86 -19.99 -16.24
N LEU A 77 4.02 -19.03 -16.62
CA LEU A 77 2.84 -18.58 -15.85
C LEU A 77 1.56 -19.36 -16.17
N GLU A 78 1.61 -20.44 -16.94
CA GLU A 78 0.42 -21.25 -17.22
C GLU A 78 -0.31 -21.64 -15.92
N GLY A 79 -1.62 -21.34 -15.86
CA GLY A 79 -2.45 -21.55 -14.67
C GLY A 79 -2.24 -20.54 -13.52
N ARG A 80 -1.36 -19.54 -13.68
CA ARG A 80 -1.00 -18.54 -12.66
C ARG A 80 -1.22 -17.08 -13.11
N ILE A 81 -1.97 -16.88 -14.19
CA ILE A 81 -2.44 -15.57 -14.67
C ILE A 81 -3.91 -15.40 -14.26
N LEU A 82 -4.17 -14.48 -13.32
CA LEU A 82 -5.51 -14.18 -12.82
C LEU A 82 -6.07 -12.97 -13.59
N ALA A 83 -7.02 -13.22 -14.50
CA ALA A 83 -7.70 -12.20 -15.27
C ALA A 83 -8.84 -11.52 -14.47
N GLU A 84 -8.49 -10.88 -13.35
CA GLU A 84 -9.45 -10.37 -12.36
C GLU A 84 -9.09 -8.98 -11.81
N ASP A 85 -10.07 -8.32 -11.18
CA ASP A 85 -9.84 -7.10 -10.40
C ASP A 85 -9.20 -7.46 -9.05
N PHE A 86 -7.93 -7.10 -8.87
CA PHE A 86 -7.20 -7.32 -7.61
C PHE A 86 -7.98 -6.88 -6.37
N LEU A 87 -8.72 -5.77 -6.44
CA LEU A 87 -9.46 -5.27 -5.28
C LEU A 87 -10.58 -6.23 -4.85
N ARG A 88 -11.07 -7.09 -5.74
CA ARG A 88 -12.14 -8.07 -5.50
C ARG A 88 -11.63 -9.46 -5.11
N LEU A 89 -10.35 -9.75 -5.32
CA LEU A 89 -9.77 -11.06 -4.99
C LEU A 89 -9.83 -11.37 -3.49
N ASP A 90 -10.08 -12.64 -3.17
CA ASP A 90 -9.91 -13.18 -1.83
C ASP A 90 -8.51 -13.80 -1.72
N LEU A 91 -7.55 -13.05 -1.17
CA LEU A 91 -6.15 -13.47 -1.16
C LEU A 91 -5.93 -14.66 -0.23
N SER A 92 -6.81 -14.88 0.75
CA SER A 92 -6.71 -16.03 1.67
C SER A 92 -6.99 -17.37 0.99
N LYS A 93 -7.77 -17.36 -0.09
CA LYS A 93 -8.04 -18.55 -0.91
C LYS A 93 -6.92 -18.84 -1.90
N LEU A 94 -6.27 -17.79 -2.39
CA LEU A 94 -5.17 -17.91 -3.34
C LEU A 94 -3.87 -18.34 -2.64
N PHE A 95 -3.63 -17.81 -1.43
CA PHE A 95 -2.42 -18.06 -0.67
C PHE A 95 -2.79 -18.57 0.73
N PRO A 96 -2.67 -19.89 1.00
CA PRO A 96 -3.00 -20.46 2.31
C PRO A 96 -1.99 -20.09 3.40
N GLY A 97 -0.82 -19.54 3.02
CA GLY A 97 0.24 -19.12 3.91
C GLY A 97 0.72 -17.71 3.59
N GLN A 98 1.94 -17.39 4.02
CA GLN A 98 2.53 -16.09 3.75
C GLN A 98 2.88 -15.94 2.26
N PHE A 99 2.74 -14.73 1.74
CA PHE A 99 3.08 -14.39 0.35
C PHE A 99 3.53 -12.93 0.26
N CYS A 100 4.39 -12.64 -0.72
CA CYS A 100 4.82 -11.27 -1.00
C CYS A 100 3.95 -10.63 -2.07
N VAL A 101 3.83 -9.30 -2.01
CA VAL A 101 3.11 -8.52 -3.01
C VAL A 101 4.09 -7.60 -3.73
N ILE A 102 4.03 -7.57 -5.05
CA ILE A 102 4.84 -6.65 -5.87
C ILE A 102 4.05 -6.05 -7.02
N GLY A 103 4.53 -4.94 -7.58
CA GLY A 103 4.01 -4.43 -8.83
C GLY A 103 4.59 -3.08 -9.26
N ASN A 104 4.38 -2.77 -10.53
CA ASN A 104 4.35 -1.40 -11.01
C ASN A 104 2.89 -0.92 -10.91
N TYR A 105 2.48 -0.49 -9.72
CA TYR A 105 1.07 -0.41 -9.40
C TYR A 105 0.35 0.68 -10.21
N PRO A 106 -0.87 0.39 -10.68
CA PRO A 106 -1.69 1.39 -11.36
C PRO A 106 -2.05 2.54 -10.41
N TYR A 107 -1.87 3.77 -10.90
CA TYR A 107 -1.95 4.98 -10.07
C TYR A 107 -3.35 5.28 -9.53
N ASN A 108 -4.39 4.88 -10.27
CA ASN A 108 -5.78 5.14 -9.92
C ASN A 108 -6.26 4.35 -8.69
N ILE A 109 -5.61 3.22 -8.37
CA ILE A 109 -5.99 2.34 -7.26
C ILE A 109 -4.87 2.10 -6.23
N SER A 110 -3.74 2.81 -6.32
CA SER A 110 -2.57 2.53 -5.45
C SER A 110 -2.91 2.59 -3.96
N SER A 111 -3.70 3.57 -3.52
CA SER A 111 -4.11 3.67 -2.10
C SER A 111 -4.97 2.48 -1.65
N GLN A 112 -5.88 2.03 -2.52
CA GLN A 112 -6.77 0.89 -2.30
C GLN A 112 -5.98 -0.41 -2.23
N ILE A 113 -4.93 -0.54 -3.04
CA ILE A 113 -4.00 -1.68 -2.97
C ILE A 113 -3.39 -1.77 -1.58
N PHE A 114 -2.84 -0.68 -1.04
CA PHE A 114 -2.23 -0.73 0.30
C PHE A 114 -3.24 -0.93 1.44
N PHE A 115 -4.47 -0.42 1.31
CA PHE A 115 -5.53 -0.76 2.27
C PHE A 115 -5.84 -2.25 2.25
N LYS A 116 -5.91 -2.86 1.05
CA LYS A 116 -6.14 -4.30 0.93
C LYS A 116 -4.95 -5.09 1.49
N VAL A 117 -3.71 -4.72 1.16
CA VAL A 117 -2.50 -5.33 1.75
C VAL A 117 -2.53 -5.27 3.28
N LEU A 118 -2.98 -4.15 3.85
CA LEU A 118 -3.14 -4.01 5.30
C LEU A 118 -4.22 -4.94 5.88
N ASP A 119 -5.32 -5.16 5.16
CA ASP A 119 -6.35 -6.12 5.59
C ASP A 119 -5.80 -7.57 5.62
N TYR A 120 -4.72 -7.86 4.88
CA TYR A 120 -3.99 -9.15 4.89
C TYR A 120 -2.62 -9.06 5.60
N LYS A 121 -2.44 -8.12 6.53
CA LYS A 121 -1.15 -7.85 7.20
C LYS A 121 -0.47 -9.05 7.88
N ASP A 122 -1.22 -10.08 8.25
CA ASP A 122 -0.69 -11.28 8.89
C ASP A 122 -0.16 -12.31 7.86
N HIS A 123 -0.56 -12.18 6.60
CA HIS A 123 -0.11 -13.03 5.49
C HIS A 123 0.96 -12.36 4.62
N VAL A 124 1.07 -11.03 4.64
CA VAL A 124 2.01 -10.30 3.77
C VAL A 124 3.23 -9.84 4.58
N PRO A 125 4.34 -10.60 4.64
CA PRO A 125 5.55 -10.17 5.32
C PRO A 125 6.28 -9.06 4.56
N CYS A 126 6.14 -9.00 3.23
CA CYS A 126 6.73 -7.95 2.41
C CYS A 126 5.83 -7.54 1.25
N CYS A 127 5.70 -6.22 1.07
CA CYS A 127 5.05 -5.60 -0.06
C CYS A 127 6.00 -4.54 -0.64
N SER A 128 6.32 -4.62 -1.92
CA SER A 128 7.28 -3.72 -2.56
C SER A 128 6.78 -3.30 -3.92
N GLY A 129 7.13 -2.12 -4.41
CA GLY A 129 6.76 -1.76 -5.76
C GLY A 129 6.80 -0.29 -6.04
N MET A 130 6.42 0.04 -7.26
CA MET A 130 6.48 1.39 -7.79
C MET A 130 5.09 2.03 -7.78
N ILE A 131 5.02 3.27 -7.32
CA ILE A 131 3.81 4.10 -7.26
C ILE A 131 4.15 5.55 -7.61
N GLN A 132 3.12 6.40 -7.71
CA GLN A 132 3.32 7.84 -7.80
C GLN A 132 4.16 8.35 -6.62
N LYS A 133 5.11 9.24 -6.92
CA LYS A 133 6.05 9.77 -5.94
C LYS A 133 5.36 10.37 -4.71
N GLU A 134 4.31 11.17 -4.89
CA GLU A 134 3.58 11.79 -3.78
C GLU A 134 2.96 10.74 -2.84
N VAL A 135 2.48 9.62 -3.39
CA VAL A 135 1.92 8.53 -2.61
C VAL A 135 3.05 7.84 -1.83
N ALA A 136 4.18 7.53 -2.46
CA ALA A 136 5.35 6.98 -1.77
C ALA A 136 5.85 7.87 -0.64
N GLU A 137 6.00 9.19 -0.89
CA GLU A 137 6.39 10.17 0.12
C GLU A 137 5.40 10.21 1.28
N ARG A 138 4.09 10.07 1.01
CA ARG A 138 3.06 9.97 2.05
C ARG A 138 3.22 8.69 2.86
N LEU A 139 3.40 7.53 2.23
CA LEU A 139 3.49 6.24 2.95
C LEU A 139 4.73 6.17 3.84
N ALA A 140 5.85 6.74 3.40
CA ALA A 140 7.10 6.78 4.15
C ALA A 140 7.24 7.99 5.09
N ALA A 141 6.30 8.94 5.08
CA ALA A 141 6.35 10.12 5.93
C ALA A 141 6.27 9.76 7.42
N GLY A 142 7.07 10.40 8.28
CA GLY A 142 6.94 10.29 9.73
C GLY A 142 6.06 11.38 10.36
N PRO A 143 5.76 11.27 11.66
CA PRO A 143 5.03 12.28 12.43
C PRO A 143 5.67 13.67 12.32
N GLY A 144 4.82 14.71 12.28
CA GLY A 144 5.21 16.10 12.09
C GLY A 144 5.38 16.52 10.63
N SER A 145 5.43 15.57 9.68
CA SER A 145 5.48 15.89 8.26
C SER A 145 4.13 16.36 7.71
N LYS A 146 4.15 17.35 6.80
CA LYS A 146 2.98 17.77 6.03
C LYS A 146 2.47 16.70 5.05
N THR A 147 3.29 15.71 4.73
CA THR A 147 2.90 14.57 3.89
C THR A 147 2.29 13.41 4.70
N TYR A 148 2.51 13.38 6.02
CA TYR A 148 2.01 12.33 6.92
C TYR A 148 0.48 12.26 6.90
N GLY A 149 -0.12 11.08 6.86
CA GLY A 149 -1.57 10.96 6.69
C GLY A 149 -2.14 9.65 7.19
N ILE A 150 -3.38 9.39 6.83
CA ILE A 150 -4.13 8.19 7.23
C ILE A 150 -3.36 6.91 6.88
N LEU A 151 -2.93 6.76 5.62
CA LEU A 151 -2.19 5.57 5.21
C LEU A 151 -0.83 5.45 5.90
N SER A 152 -0.14 6.56 6.17
CA SER A 152 1.12 6.56 6.90
C SER A 152 0.94 5.91 8.28
N VAL A 153 -0.03 6.39 9.07
CA VAL A 153 -0.31 5.85 10.41
C VAL A 153 -0.72 4.38 10.35
N LEU A 154 -1.66 4.05 9.47
CA LEU A 154 -2.25 2.72 9.43
C LEU A 154 -1.26 1.65 8.96
N LEU A 155 -0.41 1.97 7.98
CA LEU A 155 0.62 1.04 7.51
C LEU A 155 1.79 0.98 8.48
N GLN A 156 2.29 2.12 8.97
CA GLN A 156 3.46 2.15 9.87
C GLN A 156 3.18 1.51 11.23
N ALA A 157 1.90 1.34 11.61
CA ALA A 157 1.54 0.53 12.76
C ALA A 157 2.01 -0.93 12.63
N TRP A 158 2.04 -1.48 11.42
CA TRP A 158 2.29 -2.90 11.16
C TRP A 158 3.52 -3.16 10.28
N TYR A 159 4.00 -2.16 9.56
CA TYR A 159 5.10 -2.27 8.63
C TYR A 159 6.16 -1.19 8.88
N THR A 160 7.41 -1.54 8.68
CA THR A 160 8.47 -0.57 8.40
C THR A 160 8.38 -0.20 6.91
N VAL A 161 8.18 1.09 6.62
CA VAL A 161 8.02 1.60 5.25
C VAL A 161 9.28 2.36 4.83
N GLU A 162 9.95 1.87 3.79
CA GLU A 162 11.17 2.45 3.24
C GLU A 162 10.89 3.08 1.87
N TYR A 163 11.30 4.33 1.68
CA TYR A 163 11.38 4.96 0.36
C TYR A 163 12.73 4.60 -0.25
N LEU A 164 12.74 3.80 -1.32
CA LEU A 164 13.99 3.27 -1.88
C LEU A 164 14.61 4.25 -2.87
N PHE A 165 13.90 4.61 -3.94
CA PHE A 165 14.41 5.54 -4.94
C PHE A 165 13.30 6.17 -5.79
N THR A 166 13.63 7.30 -6.43
CA THR A 166 12.73 8.01 -7.35
C THR A 166 12.98 7.55 -8.79
N VAL A 167 11.91 7.42 -9.57
CA VAL A 167 11.94 7.03 -10.98
C VAL A 167 11.34 8.15 -11.83
N SER A 168 12.04 8.52 -12.92
CA SER A 168 11.57 9.56 -13.84
C SER A 168 10.40 9.10 -14.68
N GLU A 169 9.47 10.00 -14.94
CA GLU A 169 8.39 9.90 -15.90
C GLU A 169 8.84 9.51 -17.33
N PHE A 170 10.07 9.82 -17.73
CA PHE A 170 10.54 9.59 -19.10
C PHE A 170 10.85 8.12 -19.40
N VAL A 171 10.94 7.27 -18.38
CA VAL A 171 11.16 5.83 -18.57
C VAL A 171 9.87 5.04 -18.84
N PHE A 172 8.74 5.72 -19.03
CA PHE A 172 7.44 5.12 -19.30
C PHE A 172 6.91 5.41 -20.71
N ASP A 173 5.94 4.61 -21.16
CA ASP A 173 5.16 4.85 -22.37
C ASP A 173 3.65 4.61 -22.16
N PRO A 174 2.81 5.64 -22.33
CA PRO A 174 3.18 7.06 -22.43
C PRO A 174 3.79 7.56 -21.11
N PRO A 175 4.58 8.66 -21.11
CA PRO A 175 5.10 9.22 -19.88
C PRO A 175 3.96 9.75 -18.98
N PRO A 176 3.94 9.42 -17.67
CA PRO A 176 3.02 10.03 -16.73
C PRO A 176 3.36 11.51 -16.51
N LYS A 177 2.41 12.26 -15.93
CA LYS A 177 2.60 13.69 -15.61
C LYS A 177 3.42 13.95 -14.36
N VAL A 178 3.70 12.89 -13.59
CA VAL A 178 4.36 12.96 -12.29
C VAL A 178 5.43 11.88 -12.21
N LYS A 179 6.43 12.10 -11.36
CA LYS A 179 7.45 11.09 -11.07
C LYS A 179 6.85 9.90 -10.32
N SER A 180 7.52 8.78 -10.45
CA SER A 180 7.27 7.59 -9.64
C SER A 180 8.31 7.44 -8.54
N ALA A 181 8.04 6.57 -7.59
CA ALA A 181 9.00 6.13 -6.60
C ALA A 181 8.74 4.68 -6.22
N VAL A 182 9.82 4.00 -5.83
CA VAL A 182 9.79 2.62 -5.37
C VAL A 182 9.83 2.64 -3.84
N ILE A 183 8.91 1.90 -3.23
CA ILE A 183 8.88 1.69 -1.78
C ILE A 183 9.00 0.21 -1.45
N ARG A 184 9.43 -0.08 -0.23
CA ARG A 184 9.36 -1.42 0.35
C ARG A 184 8.73 -1.34 1.73
N MET A 185 7.80 -2.23 2.00
CA MET A 185 7.11 -2.37 3.27
C MET A 185 7.41 -3.75 3.84
N VAL A 186 8.09 -3.81 4.97
CA VAL A 186 8.42 -5.06 5.66
C VAL A 186 7.64 -5.13 6.97
N ARG A 187 7.02 -6.27 7.25
CA ARG A 187 6.24 -6.47 8.48
C ARG A 187 7.12 -6.23 9.71
N ASN A 188 6.70 -5.34 10.60
CA ASN A 188 7.41 -5.03 11.83
C ASN A 188 7.15 -6.08 12.93
N ASP A 189 7.82 -5.94 14.08
CA ASP A 189 7.71 -6.90 15.19
C ASP A 189 6.40 -6.80 15.99
N ARG A 190 5.52 -5.84 15.68
CA ARG A 190 4.25 -5.65 16.42
C ARG A 190 3.35 -6.87 16.24
N LYS A 191 2.99 -7.52 17.35
CA LYS A 191 2.04 -8.65 17.37
C LYS A 191 0.60 -8.22 17.63
N GLU A 192 0.42 -7.16 18.43
CA GLU A 192 -0.89 -6.61 18.77
C GLU A 192 -0.89 -5.08 18.76
N MET A 193 -2.06 -4.50 18.51
CA MET A 193 -2.20 -3.04 18.46
C MET A 193 -2.21 -2.41 19.86
N GLY A 194 -2.66 -3.15 20.87
CA GLY A 194 -2.91 -2.62 22.22
C GLY A 194 -4.21 -1.83 22.35
N CYS A 195 -5.07 -1.82 21.32
CA CYS A 195 -6.42 -1.25 21.32
C CYS A 195 -7.29 -1.95 20.26
N ASP A 196 -8.59 -1.67 20.22
CA ASP A 196 -9.47 -2.18 19.16
C ASP A 196 -9.07 -1.60 17.79
N GLU A 197 -8.69 -2.47 16.84
CA GLU A 197 -8.19 -2.04 15.53
C GLU A 197 -9.24 -1.30 14.68
N LYS A 198 -10.52 -1.65 14.83
CA LYS A 198 -11.61 -0.98 14.09
C LYS A 198 -11.82 0.44 14.60
N LEU A 199 -11.78 0.63 15.92
CA LEU A 199 -11.83 1.93 16.56
C LEU A 199 -10.57 2.72 16.25
N PHE A 200 -9.39 2.11 16.26
CA PHE A 200 -8.14 2.76 15.86
C PHE A 200 -8.24 3.35 14.44
N LYS A 201 -8.69 2.53 13.47
CA LYS A 201 -8.93 2.99 12.09
C LYS A 201 -9.95 4.14 12.03
N THR A 202 -10.98 4.09 12.86
CA THR A 202 -12.01 5.14 12.97
C THR A 202 -11.45 6.43 13.56
N VAL A 203 -10.66 6.34 14.63
CA VAL A 203 -9.98 7.47 15.29
C VAL A 203 -9.02 8.16 14.33
N VAL A 204 -8.14 7.41 13.66
CA VAL A 204 -7.21 7.95 12.66
C VAL A 204 -7.96 8.65 11.52
N LYS A 205 -8.99 8.02 10.94
CA LYS A 205 -9.77 8.66 9.87
C LYS A 205 -10.46 9.94 10.36
N THR A 206 -11.07 9.89 11.53
CA THR A 206 -11.80 11.03 12.12
C THR A 206 -10.87 12.20 12.38
N SER A 207 -9.68 11.93 12.94
CA SER A 207 -8.69 12.96 13.22
C SER A 207 -8.20 13.66 11.95
N PHE A 208 -7.94 12.92 10.87
CA PHE A 208 -7.42 13.48 9.61
C PHE A 208 -8.47 14.15 8.72
N ASN A 209 -9.78 13.90 8.92
CA ASN A 209 -10.85 14.60 8.18
C ASN A 209 -10.80 16.13 8.36
N GLN A 210 -10.26 16.60 9.48
CA GLN A 210 -10.01 18.02 9.72
C GLN A 210 -8.52 18.30 9.98
N ARG A 211 -7.64 17.81 9.11
CA ARG A 211 -6.16 17.88 9.25
C ARG A 211 -5.59 19.19 9.81
N ARG A 212 -6.13 20.34 9.42
CA ARG A 212 -5.64 21.68 9.82
C ARG A 212 -6.11 22.12 11.22
N LYS A 213 -7.02 21.38 11.85
CA LYS A 213 -7.57 21.65 13.18
C LYS A 213 -6.84 20.80 14.23
N THR A 214 -6.84 21.26 15.47
CA THR A 214 -6.36 20.49 16.62
C THR A 214 -7.27 19.29 16.88
N LEU A 215 -6.75 18.27 17.56
CA LEU A 215 -7.48 17.06 17.91
C LEU A 215 -8.74 17.34 18.73
N ARG A 216 -8.71 18.35 19.61
CA ARG A 216 -9.89 18.88 20.32
C ARG A 216 -11.07 19.18 19.39
N ASN A 217 -10.79 19.61 18.17
CA ASN A 217 -11.81 19.97 17.19
C ASN A 217 -12.09 18.81 16.21
N SER A 218 -11.04 18.15 15.73
CA SER A 218 -11.21 17.07 14.75
C SER A 218 -11.85 15.82 15.34
N MET A 219 -11.75 15.59 16.66
CA MET A 219 -12.32 14.43 17.34
C MET A 219 -13.76 14.63 17.84
N LYS A 220 -14.32 15.85 17.75
CA LYS A 220 -15.71 16.14 18.12
C LYS A 220 -16.76 15.22 17.48
N PRO A 221 -16.62 14.79 16.21
CA PRO A 221 -17.57 13.86 15.62
C PRO A 221 -17.64 12.50 16.34
N LEU A 222 -16.57 12.11 17.04
CA LEU A 222 -16.49 10.84 17.75
C LEU A 222 -16.72 10.99 19.26
N LEU A 223 -16.18 12.04 19.88
CA LEU A 223 -16.19 12.24 21.34
C LEU A 223 -17.22 13.27 21.81
N GLY A 224 -18.01 13.86 20.91
CA GLY A 224 -18.94 14.93 21.27
C GLY A 224 -18.25 16.24 21.68
N LYS A 225 -19.04 17.21 22.15
CA LYS A 225 -18.55 18.56 22.51
C LYS A 225 -18.02 18.63 23.95
N ASP A 226 -18.57 17.82 24.84
CA ASP A 226 -18.36 17.93 26.29
C ASP A 226 -17.47 16.81 26.85
N CYS A 227 -16.56 16.28 26.01
CA CYS A 227 -15.62 15.26 26.45
C CYS A 227 -14.66 15.83 27.51
N PRO A 228 -14.64 15.28 28.76
CA PRO A 228 -13.80 15.82 29.84
C PRO A 228 -12.30 15.63 29.54
N ASP A 229 -11.95 14.61 28.76
CA ASP A 229 -10.58 14.29 28.39
C ASP A 229 -9.94 15.32 27.45
N TYR A 230 -10.71 16.27 26.91
CA TYR A 230 -10.15 17.38 26.14
C TYR A 230 -9.16 18.24 26.93
N ALA A 231 -9.09 18.13 28.26
CA ALA A 231 -8.03 18.78 29.05
C ALA A 231 -6.62 18.16 28.83
N LEU A 232 -6.53 16.95 28.27
CA LEU A 232 -5.26 16.26 28.06
C LEU A 232 -4.43 16.93 26.94
N PRO A 233 -3.08 17.07 27.10
CA PRO A 233 -2.22 17.77 26.13
C PRO A 233 -2.24 17.19 24.71
N ILE A 234 -2.58 15.91 24.55
CA ILE A 234 -2.71 15.28 23.24
C ILE A 234 -3.73 16.03 22.36
N PHE A 235 -4.79 16.60 22.95
CA PHE A 235 -5.86 17.28 22.21
C PHE A 235 -5.46 18.65 21.65
N ASP A 236 -4.34 19.22 22.08
CA ASP A 236 -3.81 20.48 21.53
C ASP A 236 -2.94 20.27 20.29
N LYS A 237 -2.54 19.01 20.02
CA LYS A 237 -1.82 18.64 18.80
C LYS A 237 -2.76 18.57 17.60
N ARG A 238 -2.19 18.63 16.39
CA ARG A 238 -2.85 18.28 15.13
C ARG A 238 -2.61 16.80 14.81
N PRO A 239 -3.51 16.14 14.05
CA PRO A 239 -3.35 14.72 13.70
C PRO A 239 -2.01 14.39 13.04
N GLU A 240 -1.49 15.30 12.21
CA GLU A 240 -0.21 15.07 11.52
C GLU A 240 1.01 15.04 12.46
N GLN A 241 0.86 15.45 13.72
CA GLN A 241 1.93 15.48 14.72
C GLN A 241 1.98 14.21 15.60
N LEU A 242 1.00 13.31 15.47
CA LEU A 242 0.91 12.13 16.32
C LEU A 242 1.73 10.97 15.76
N SER A 243 2.48 10.30 16.64
CA SER A 243 3.01 8.95 16.40
C SER A 243 1.89 7.90 16.36
N VAL A 244 2.21 6.70 15.89
CA VAL A 244 1.30 5.55 15.94
C VAL A 244 0.88 5.29 17.39
N GLU A 245 1.83 5.32 18.32
CA GLU A 245 1.62 5.06 19.74
C GLU A 245 0.69 6.11 20.37
N GLN A 246 0.81 7.37 19.98
CA GLN A 246 -0.13 8.42 20.41
C GLN A 246 -1.52 8.23 19.79
N PHE A 247 -1.63 7.66 18.59
CA PHE A 247 -2.93 7.26 18.06
C PHE A 247 -3.53 6.07 18.83
N VAL A 248 -2.70 5.14 19.33
CA VAL A 248 -3.15 4.07 20.24
C VAL A 248 -3.67 4.68 21.55
N GLU A 249 -2.93 5.60 22.17
CA GLU A 249 -3.36 6.34 23.36
C GLU A 249 -4.70 7.06 23.13
N LEU A 250 -4.82 7.80 22.02
CA LEU A 250 -6.05 8.50 21.64
C LEU A 250 -7.22 7.52 21.45
N THR A 251 -6.95 6.31 20.94
CA THR A 251 -7.95 5.27 20.75
C THR A 251 -8.43 4.70 22.08
N LEU A 252 -7.54 4.49 23.06
CA LEU A 252 -7.91 4.05 24.40
C LEU A 252 -8.73 5.10 25.14
N ILE A 253 -8.41 6.38 24.98
CA ILE A 253 -9.22 7.49 25.50
C ILE A 253 -10.62 7.46 24.87
N ALA A 254 -10.70 7.31 23.55
CA ALA A 254 -11.97 7.24 22.84
C ALA A 254 -12.82 6.04 23.28
N ASP A 255 -12.22 4.86 23.40
CA ASP A 255 -12.90 3.63 23.84
C ASP A 255 -13.50 3.79 25.24
N ARG A 256 -12.73 4.30 26.19
CA ARG A 256 -13.20 4.58 27.55
C ARG A 256 -14.37 5.57 27.55
N HIS A 257 -14.27 6.64 26.77
CA HIS A 257 -15.33 7.64 26.69
C HIS A 257 -16.63 7.05 26.12
N LEU A 258 -16.53 6.29 25.04
CA LEU A 258 -17.69 5.66 24.37
C LEU A 258 -18.38 4.60 25.24
N LYS A 259 -17.66 3.94 26.15
CA LYS A 259 -18.22 2.96 27.10
C LYS A 259 -18.91 3.60 28.32
N ASN A 260 -18.64 4.87 28.59
CA ASN A 260 -19.18 5.60 29.74
C ASN A 260 -20.40 6.49 29.38
N ILE A 261 -20.83 6.45 28.13
CA ILE A 261 -22.05 7.09 27.61
C ILE A 261 -23.13 6.01 27.47
#